data_AF-A0A8I0A919-F1
#
_entry.id   AF-A0A8I0A919-F1
#
_cell.length_a   1.000
_cell.length_b   1.000
_cell.length_c   1.000
_cell.angle_alpha   90.00
_cell.angle_beta   90.00
_cell.angle_gamma   90.00
#
_symmetry.space_group_name_H-M   'P 1'
#
loop_
_entity.id
_entity.type
_entity.pdbx_description
1 polymer ?
#
loop_
_entity_poly.entity_id
_entity_poly.type
_entity_poly.pdbx_seq_one_letter_code
_entity_poly.pdbx_strand_id
1 'polypeptide(L)'
;MNKKLILKLLLLTLLSFSLISCEQKYNISKSNKETQTSIEKEEGNRNQDSLPGEEEKNNINQGSDNVIDEENTENKNINNPELFVVAGGRNKVSGICEYSLAEINAGRKIKPPISNKNSTTYIVESDENIYIDVIFEVYSLMNKAEVAGDMINTRIKIKNVEYPCLFLVESTDGTNLEKYALINPLETKRIHYLSQVPTADATTGEFEIILTINGKDFSNKFSLDSLQYSIKENMQEDVKQSLTEEEYYKIIKEAKQRQQDYIDSIDDSHIKQSVQTSYSAAIAESTALHIKYPDDTDTIDSALKRVLNGE
;
A
#
# COMPACT_ATOMS: atom_id res chain seq x y z
N MET A 1 42.96 -33.85 -5.86
CA MET A 1 42.87 -32.39 -5.63
C MET A 1 41.73 -31.86 -6.48
N ASN A 2 40.57 -31.58 -5.87
CA ASN A 2 39.68 -30.47 -6.23
C ASN A 2 38.52 -30.44 -5.23
N LYS A 3 38.56 -29.40 -4.40
CA LYS A 3 37.59 -29.06 -3.35
C LYS A 3 36.37 -28.42 -4.02
N LYS A 4 35.23 -29.11 -4.07
CA LYS A 4 33.90 -28.48 -4.15
C LYS A 4 32.86 -29.36 -3.45
N LEU A 5 33.13 -29.62 -2.17
CA LEU A 5 32.09 -29.81 -1.17
C LEU A 5 31.86 -28.43 -0.57
N ILE A 6 30.59 -28.00 -0.46
CA ILE A 6 30.01 -27.08 0.53
C ILE A 6 28.82 -26.32 -0.08
N LEU A 7 27.64 -26.60 0.51
CA LEU A 7 26.49 -25.71 0.71
C LEU A 7 25.48 -25.51 -0.44
N LYS A 8 24.55 -26.46 -0.57
CA LYS A 8 23.13 -26.17 -0.85
C LYS A 8 22.23 -27.13 -0.05
N LEU A 9 22.22 -26.94 1.27
CA LEU A 9 21.15 -27.42 2.14
C LEU A 9 21.05 -26.46 3.33
N LEU A 10 20.06 -25.57 3.28
CA LEU A 10 19.36 -24.93 4.42
C LEU A 10 18.62 -23.69 3.90
N LEU A 11 17.40 -23.90 3.40
CA LEU A 11 16.34 -22.90 3.52
C LEU A 11 14.99 -23.62 3.49
N LEU A 12 14.76 -24.46 4.49
CA LEU A 12 13.43 -24.97 4.80
C LEU A 12 13.38 -25.24 6.31
N THR A 13 13.07 -24.21 7.09
CA THR A 13 12.45 -24.32 8.42
C THR A 13 12.07 -22.91 8.83
N LEU A 14 10.78 -22.59 8.74
CA LEU A 14 10.00 -21.75 9.66
C LEU A 14 8.63 -21.51 9.03
N LEU A 15 7.74 -22.50 9.15
CA LEU A 15 6.33 -22.21 9.35
C LEU A 15 5.81 -23.18 10.40
N SER A 16 6.00 -22.76 11.65
CA SER A 16 5.43 -23.38 12.83
C SER A 16 3.92 -23.15 12.84
N PHE A 17 3.13 -24.21 12.64
CA PHE A 17 1.73 -24.20 13.04
C PHE A 17 1.64 -24.42 14.55
N SER A 18 1.56 -23.33 15.30
CA SER A 18 1.00 -23.36 16.65
C SER A 18 -0.51 -23.48 16.51
N LEU A 19 -1.04 -24.66 16.82
CA LEU A 19 -2.48 -24.87 16.99
C LEU A 19 -2.94 -24.08 18.22
N ILE A 20 -3.69 -22.99 17.99
CA ILE A 20 -4.53 -22.39 19.03
C ILE A 20 -5.96 -22.84 18.76
N SER A 21 -6.43 -23.71 19.64
CA SER A 21 -7.84 -24.02 19.83
C SER A 21 -8.56 -22.79 20.41
N CYS A 22 -9.59 -22.30 19.74
CA CYS A 22 -10.69 -21.62 20.41
C CYS A 22 -12.01 -22.07 19.77
N GLU A 23 -12.68 -22.94 20.52
CA GLU A 23 -14.08 -23.28 20.40
C GLU A 23 -14.90 -22.11 20.94
N GLN A 24 -15.79 -21.51 20.13
CA GLN A 24 -16.97 -20.83 20.66
C GLN A 24 -18.10 -20.69 19.62
N LYS A 25 -19.24 -21.28 20.01
CA LYS A 25 -20.56 -21.16 19.39
C LYS A 25 -21.11 -19.73 19.62
N TYR A 26 -21.81 -19.14 18.65
CA TYR A 26 -23.26 -18.88 18.70
C TYR A 26 -23.79 -18.00 17.53
N ASN A 27 -24.85 -18.54 16.91
CA ASN A 27 -26.06 -17.97 16.32
C ASN A 27 -26.10 -16.84 15.28
N ILE A 28 -26.71 -17.25 14.16
CA ILE A 28 -27.42 -16.51 13.11
C ILE A 28 -28.49 -15.56 13.68
N SER A 29 -28.52 -14.32 13.18
CA SER A 29 -29.75 -13.57 12.99
C SER A 29 -29.73 -12.82 11.66
N LYS A 30 -30.61 -13.23 10.74
CA LYS A 30 -30.98 -12.52 9.51
C LYS A 30 -31.68 -11.20 9.84
N SER A 31 -31.31 -10.12 9.17
CA SER A 31 -32.25 -9.06 8.79
C SER A 31 -31.69 -8.29 7.59
N ASN A 32 -32.32 -8.51 6.43
CA ASN A 32 -32.14 -7.72 5.22
C ASN A 32 -32.67 -6.30 5.42
N LYS A 33 -31.96 -5.30 4.91
CA LYS A 33 -32.57 -4.22 4.11
C LYS A 33 -31.50 -3.52 3.29
N GLU A 34 -31.61 -3.75 1.99
CA GLU A 34 -30.97 -2.98 0.92
C GLU A 34 -31.38 -1.51 1.01
N THR A 35 -30.45 -0.59 0.78
CA THR A 35 -30.78 0.66 0.08
C THR A 35 -29.55 1.12 -0.68
N GLN A 36 -29.62 0.96 -2.01
CA GLN A 36 -28.80 1.67 -2.99
C GLN A 36 -29.16 3.15 -2.96
N THR A 37 -28.17 4.04 -2.99
CA THR A 37 -28.34 5.39 -3.55
C THR A 37 -27.04 5.83 -4.22
N SER A 38 -27.03 5.72 -5.54
CA SER A 38 -26.30 6.61 -6.45
C SER A 38 -26.97 7.99 -6.44
N ILE A 39 -26.22 9.07 -6.65
CA ILE A 39 -26.64 10.27 -7.44
C ILE A 39 -25.38 11.07 -7.79
N GLU A 40 -25.26 11.35 -9.09
CA GLU A 40 -24.32 12.27 -9.73
C GLU A 40 -24.77 13.74 -9.65
N LYS A 41 -23.83 14.61 -10.02
CA LYS A 41 -23.87 16.06 -10.25
C LYS A 41 -25.11 16.56 -11.01
N GLU A 42 -25.49 17.82 -10.78
CA GLU A 42 -25.32 18.90 -11.79
C GLU A 42 -25.69 20.30 -11.27
N GLU A 43 -25.13 21.28 -11.97
CA GLU A 43 -25.02 22.71 -11.74
C GLU A 43 -26.32 23.51 -11.98
N GLY A 44 -26.32 24.80 -11.59
CA GLY A 44 -26.86 25.84 -12.49
C GLY A 44 -27.79 26.92 -11.93
N ASN A 45 -27.16 28.06 -11.58
CA ASN A 45 -27.55 29.45 -11.91
C ASN A 45 -28.67 30.26 -11.18
N ARG A 46 -28.19 31.33 -10.53
CA ARG A 46 -28.45 32.79 -10.73
C ARG A 46 -29.86 33.42 -10.58
N ASN A 47 -29.98 34.36 -9.63
CA ASN A 47 -30.05 35.85 -9.80
C ASN A 47 -30.51 36.47 -8.45
N GLN A 48 -29.80 37.43 -7.82
CA GLN A 48 -29.52 38.86 -8.09
C GLN A 48 -30.47 39.79 -7.30
N ASP A 49 -29.91 40.93 -6.84
CA ASP A 49 -30.53 42.15 -6.27
C ASP A 49 -30.81 42.17 -4.74
N SER A 50 -30.57 43.23 -3.95
CA SER A 50 -29.99 44.58 -4.10
C SER A 50 -29.83 45.22 -2.70
N LEU A 51 -28.85 46.11 -2.53
CA LEU A 51 -28.71 47.05 -1.38
C LEU A 51 -29.61 48.29 -1.57
N PRO A 52 -29.96 49.00 -0.48
CA PRO A 52 -29.32 50.29 -0.12
C PRO A 52 -29.07 50.38 1.42
N GLY A 53 -28.32 51.28 2.06
CA GLY A 53 -27.70 52.58 1.75
C GLY A 53 -27.78 53.45 3.04
N GLU A 54 -26.66 54.08 3.44
CA GLU A 54 -26.51 55.34 4.26
C GLU A 54 -26.96 55.36 5.75
N GLU A 55 -26.36 56.05 6.75
CA GLU A 55 -25.40 57.16 6.97
C GLU A 55 -24.78 57.00 8.40
N GLU A 56 -23.47 57.14 8.66
CA GLU A 56 -22.64 58.36 8.94
C GLU A 56 -22.69 58.92 10.40
N LYS A 57 -21.54 58.88 11.12
CA LYS A 57 -20.79 60.02 11.76
C LYS A 57 -19.96 59.67 13.01
N ASN A 58 -18.64 59.66 12.81
CA ASN A 58 -17.57 60.44 13.46
C ASN A 58 -17.53 60.65 14.99
N ASN A 59 -16.39 60.28 15.61
CA ASN A 59 -15.48 61.30 16.17
C ASN A 59 -14.03 60.79 16.38
N ILE A 60 -13.09 61.67 16.06
CA ILE A 60 -11.62 61.53 16.05
C ILE A 60 -11.03 62.36 17.20
N ASN A 61 -9.97 61.88 17.86
CA ASN A 61 -8.69 62.60 18.11
C ASN A 61 -7.73 61.75 18.96
N GLN A 62 -6.56 61.38 18.41
CA GLN A 62 -5.24 62.07 18.53
C GLN A 62 -4.67 61.98 19.96
N GLY A 63 -3.46 61.52 20.26
CA GLY A 63 -2.26 61.21 19.47
C GLY A 63 -1.04 61.57 20.35
N SER A 64 0.05 60.79 20.29
CA SER A 64 1.43 61.28 20.51
C SER A 64 2.47 60.14 20.37
N ASP A 65 3.18 60.21 19.25
CA ASP A 65 4.58 59.89 18.94
C ASP A 65 5.48 59.19 19.99
N ASN A 66 6.18 58.15 19.53
CA ASN A 66 7.63 58.05 19.61
C ASN A 66 8.17 57.16 18.46
N VAL A 67 9.05 57.76 17.66
CA VAL A 67 9.93 57.13 16.67
C VAL A 67 11.20 56.65 17.39
N ILE A 68 11.69 55.45 17.07
CA ILE A 68 13.11 55.13 16.79
C ILE A 68 13.15 53.76 16.08
N ASP A 69 13.57 53.87 14.83
CA ASP A 69 14.25 53.00 13.86
C ASP A 69 14.66 51.55 14.18
N GLU A 70 14.39 50.73 13.15
CA GLU A 70 15.22 49.67 12.57
C GLU A 70 15.80 48.57 13.47
N GLU A 71 15.14 47.41 13.43
CA GLU A 71 15.82 46.23 12.85
C GLU A 71 14.78 45.38 12.11
N ASN A 72 14.83 45.45 10.78
CA ASN A 72 14.23 44.46 9.89
C ASN A 72 14.92 43.12 10.18
N THR A 73 14.40 42.35 11.14
CA THR A 73 14.59 40.91 11.11
C THR A 73 13.67 40.38 10.03
N GLU A 74 14.17 40.41 8.78
CA GLU A 74 13.85 39.38 7.81
C GLU A 74 14.09 38.05 8.53
N ASN A 75 13.05 37.48 9.12
CA ASN A 75 13.07 36.10 9.54
C ASN A 75 12.91 35.28 8.25
N LYS A 76 13.98 35.27 7.46
CA LYS A 76 14.28 34.19 6.53
C LYS A 76 14.52 32.96 7.41
N ASN A 77 13.42 32.40 7.90
CA ASN A 77 13.40 31.01 8.26
C ASN A 77 13.48 30.27 6.92
N ILE A 78 14.71 30.12 6.42
CA ILE A 78 15.01 29.14 5.39
C ILE A 78 14.79 27.82 6.12
N ASN A 79 13.53 27.40 6.19
CA ASN A 79 13.09 26.12 6.72
C ASN A 79 13.63 25.06 5.76
N ASN A 80 14.93 24.80 5.83
CA ASN A 80 15.49 23.63 5.20
C ASN A 80 14.91 22.43 5.96
N PRO A 81 14.24 21.50 5.27
CA PRO A 81 13.66 20.34 5.92
C PRO A 81 14.75 19.53 6.62
N GLU A 82 14.45 19.03 7.82
CA GLU A 82 15.37 18.17 8.56
C GLU A 82 15.39 16.75 7.97
N LEU A 83 16.54 16.08 7.99
CA LEU A 83 16.57 14.69 7.53
C LEU A 83 15.86 13.76 8.51
N PHE A 84 14.96 12.91 8.00
CA PHE A 84 14.45 11.78 8.77
C PHE A 84 15.28 10.51 8.51
N VAL A 85 15.38 9.66 9.53
CA VAL A 85 16.09 8.38 9.50
C VAL A 85 15.30 7.37 8.66
N VAL A 86 15.99 6.76 7.69
CA VAL A 86 15.42 5.78 6.75
C VAL A 86 15.75 4.32 7.13
N ALA A 87 16.87 4.08 7.81
CA ALA A 87 17.34 2.73 8.14
C ALA A 87 17.54 2.53 9.64
N GLY A 88 17.07 1.40 10.17
CA GLY A 88 17.46 0.88 11.48
C GLY A 88 16.86 1.57 12.71
N GLY A 89 15.82 2.41 12.56
CA GLY A 89 15.17 3.06 13.71
C GLY A 89 13.88 3.79 13.39
N ARG A 90 13.19 4.23 14.44
CA ARG A 90 12.01 5.12 14.37
C ARG A 90 12.43 6.57 14.58
N ASN A 91 11.84 7.46 13.80
CA ASN A 91 11.85 8.90 14.01
C ASN A 91 10.83 9.26 15.09
N LYS A 92 11.09 10.32 15.86
CA LYS A 92 10.20 10.74 16.95
C LYS A 92 9.94 12.24 16.89
N VAL A 93 8.67 12.60 16.86
CA VAL A 93 8.19 13.97 17.11
C VAL A 93 7.46 13.97 18.43
N SER A 94 8.06 14.61 19.44
CA SER A 94 7.60 14.56 20.83
C SER A 94 6.13 14.98 20.95
N GLY A 95 5.32 14.14 21.62
CA GLY A 95 3.90 14.37 21.84
C GLY A 95 2.99 14.16 20.61
N ILE A 96 3.56 13.87 19.44
CA ILE A 96 2.82 13.68 18.19
C ILE A 96 2.88 12.21 17.76
N CYS A 97 4.04 11.73 17.32
CA CYS A 97 4.18 10.36 16.81
C CYS A 97 5.61 9.84 16.82
N GLU A 98 5.74 8.52 16.73
CA GLU A 98 6.93 7.85 16.23
C GLU A 98 6.63 7.26 14.85
N TYR A 99 7.56 7.36 13.90
CA TYR A 99 7.32 6.87 12.53
C TYR A 99 8.57 6.26 11.90
N SER A 100 8.39 5.29 11.02
CA SER A 100 9.45 4.70 10.21
C SER A 100 8.96 4.45 8.79
N LEU A 101 9.80 4.76 7.82
CA LEU A 101 9.54 4.41 6.43
C LEU A 101 9.55 2.89 6.30
N ALA A 102 8.42 2.32 5.89
CA ALA A 102 8.27 0.89 5.70
C ALA A 102 8.63 0.50 4.26
N GLU A 103 8.05 1.19 3.28
CA GLU A 103 8.17 0.81 1.88
C GLU A 103 7.91 2.02 0.97
N ILE A 104 8.46 1.96 -0.24
CA ILE A 104 8.09 2.89 -1.32
C ILE A 104 7.82 2.07 -2.56
N ASN A 105 6.62 2.23 -3.10
CA ASN A 105 6.14 1.56 -4.30
C ASN A 105 5.74 2.57 -5.36
N ALA A 106 5.64 2.11 -6.60
CA ALA A 106 5.04 2.88 -7.67
C ALA A 106 4.30 1.98 -8.64
N GLY A 107 3.18 2.47 -9.16
CA GLY A 107 2.33 1.68 -10.05
C GLY A 107 1.00 2.35 -10.33
N ARG A 108 0.27 1.81 -11.30
CA ARG A 108 -1.08 2.29 -11.63
C ARG A 108 -2.12 1.83 -10.63
N LYS A 109 -1.84 0.77 -9.88
CA LYS A 109 -2.78 0.09 -8.99
C LYS A 109 -2.17 -0.06 -7.61
N ILE A 110 -2.85 0.45 -6.60
CA ILE A 110 -2.48 0.27 -5.19
C ILE A 110 -3.48 -0.67 -4.54
N LYS A 111 -2.95 -1.67 -3.85
CA LYS A 111 -3.71 -2.70 -3.15
C LYS A 111 -3.36 -2.71 -1.67
N PRO A 112 -4.29 -3.12 -0.81
CA PRO A 112 -4.00 -3.46 0.57
C PRO A 112 -3.05 -4.66 0.64
N PRO A 113 -2.38 -4.88 1.79
CA PRO A 113 -1.43 -5.98 1.95
C PRO A 113 -2.06 -7.36 1.72
N ILE A 114 -3.35 -7.51 2.01
CA ILE A 114 -4.12 -8.73 1.71
C ILE A 114 -5.20 -8.38 0.69
N SER A 115 -4.95 -8.68 -0.58
CA SER A 115 -5.89 -8.42 -1.66
C SER A 115 -6.76 -9.65 -1.96
N ASN A 116 -8.08 -9.47 -1.97
CA ASN A 116 -9.07 -10.41 -2.46
C ASN A 116 -10.12 -9.68 -3.34
N LYS A 117 -11.13 -10.39 -3.86
CA LYS A 117 -12.16 -9.80 -4.76
C LYS A 117 -12.94 -8.64 -4.13
N ASN A 118 -13.00 -8.57 -2.80
CA ASN A 118 -13.73 -7.53 -2.07
C ASN A 118 -12.82 -6.43 -1.51
N SER A 119 -11.50 -6.54 -1.70
CA SER A 119 -10.54 -5.56 -1.22
C SER A 119 -10.68 -4.24 -1.97
N THR A 120 -10.61 -3.12 -1.24
CA THR A 120 -10.49 -1.81 -1.86
C THR A 120 -9.23 -1.74 -2.73
N THR A 121 -9.33 -1.18 -3.92
CA THR A 121 -8.18 -0.94 -4.80
C THR A 121 -8.24 0.50 -5.30
N TYR A 122 -7.08 1.13 -5.43
CA TYR A 122 -6.96 2.48 -5.99
C TYR A 122 -6.24 2.41 -7.33
N ILE A 123 -6.86 2.92 -8.38
CA ILE A 123 -6.36 2.82 -9.75
C ILE A 123 -6.24 4.24 -10.32
N VAL A 124 -5.11 4.53 -10.96
CA VAL A 124 -4.94 5.75 -11.74
C VAL A 124 -5.74 5.63 -13.03
N GLU A 125 -6.70 6.53 -13.23
CA GLU A 125 -7.60 6.49 -14.40
C GLU A 125 -6.85 6.67 -15.72
N SER A 126 -5.81 7.50 -15.72
CA SER A 126 -4.96 7.78 -16.89
C SER A 126 -3.82 6.76 -17.00
N ASP A 127 -3.45 6.39 -18.23
CA ASP A 127 -2.28 5.57 -18.56
C ASP A 127 -0.97 6.37 -18.58
N GLU A 128 -1.06 7.69 -18.67
CA GLU A 128 0.07 8.62 -18.61
C GLU A 128 0.57 8.90 -17.19
N ASN A 129 -0.12 8.37 -16.17
CA ASN A 129 0.15 8.64 -14.77
C ASN A 129 0.28 7.34 -13.96
N ILE A 130 1.06 7.42 -12.89
CA ILE A 130 1.19 6.37 -11.87
C ILE A 130 1.02 6.98 -10.48
N TYR A 131 0.72 6.15 -9.49
CA TYR A 131 0.92 6.50 -8.10
C TYR A 131 2.37 6.23 -7.71
N ILE A 132 2.97 7.15 -6.96
CA ILE A 132 4.04 6.82 -6.01
C ILE A 132 3.36 6.64 -4.65
N ASP A 133 3.59 5.48 -4.04
CA ASP A 133 3.03 5.07 -2.75
C ASP A 133 4.15 5.00 -1.71
N VAL A 134 4.11 5.92 -0.75
CA VAL A 134 5.06 5.95 0.36
C VAL A 134 4.36 5.42 1.60
N ILE A 135 4.84 4.31 2.14
CA ILE A 135 4.21 3.65 3.27
C ILE A 135 5.03 3.91 4.54
N PHE A 136 4.38 4.51 5.55
CA PHE A 136 4.95 4.66 6.88
C PHE A 136 4.21 3.80 7.89
N GLU A 137 4.97 3.17 8.78
CA GLU A 137 4.44 2.71 10.07
C GLU A 137 4.48 3.89 11.04
N VAL A 138 3.32 4.24 11.61
CA VAL A 138 3.18 5.40 12.49
C VAL A 138 2.52 4.99 13.80
N TYR A 139 3.17 5.30 14.90
CA TYR A 139 2.71 5.11 16.26
C TYR A 139 2.32 6.45 16.89
N SER A 140 1.08 6.58 17.34
CA SER A 140 0.57 7.82 17.93
C SER A 140 1.06 8.03 19.37
N LEU A 141 1.61 9.21 19.64
CA LEU A 141 1.95 9.69 20.99
C LEU A 141 0.91 10.69 21.53
N MET A 142 -0.15 10.95 20.76
CA MET A 142 -1.21 11.89 21.13
C MET A 142 -2.13 11.30 22.19
N ASN A 143 -2.80 12.17 22.95
CA ASN A 143 -3.74 11.78 24.00
C ASN A 143 -5.19 11.63 23.54
N LYS A 144 -5.48 11.90 22.26
CA LYS A 144 -6.78 11.73 21.63
C LYS A 144 -6.62 11.12 20.23
N ALA A 145 -7.71 10.55 19.73
CA ALA A 145 -7.76 10.07 18.36
C ALA A 145 -7.78 11.26 17.38
N GLU A 146 -7.03 11.12 16.29
CA GLU A 146 -6.88 12.13 15.23
C GLU A 146 -6.94 11.45 13.88
N VAL A 147 -7.32 12.19 12.83
CA VAL A 147 -7.27 11.69 11.46
C VAL A 147 -5.81 11.51 11.08
N ALA A 148 -5.47 10.34 10.55
CA ALA A 148 -4.09 9.98 10.24
C ALA A 148 -3.37 11.01 9.34
N GLY A 149 -4.06 11.53 8.32
CA GLY A 149 -3.52 12.55 7.41
C GLY A 149 -3.34 13.95 8.03
N ASP A 150 -4.03 14.26 9.12
CA ASP A 150 -3.85 15.54 9.82
C ASP A 150 -2.59 15.53 10.70
N MET A 151 -2.12 14.33 11.09
CA MET A 151 -0.91 14.16 11.90
C MET A 151 0.37 14.33 11.09
N ILE A 152 0.41 13.81 9.86
CA ILE A 152 1.56 13.90 8.94
C ILE A 152 1.04 14.28 7.57
N ASN A 153 1.34 15.50 7.12
CA ASN A 153 1.09 15.92 5.75
C ASN A 153 2.29 15.56 4.88
N THR A 154 2.07 14.78 3.82
CA THR A 154 3.15 14.28 2.96
C THR A 154 3.05 14.88 1.55
N ARG A 155 4.18 15.30 1.02
CA ARG A 155 4.37 15.76 -0.35
C ARG A 155 5.53 15.02 -0.99
N ILE A 156 5.42 14.78 -2.29
CA ILE A 156 6.51 14.22 -3.10
C ILE A 156 6.98 15.30 -4.06
N LYS A 157 8.29 15.55 -4.08
CA LYS A 157 8.90 16.49 -5.01
C LYS A 157 9.73 15.75 -6.03
N ILE A 158 9.41 15.92 -7.30
CA ILE A 158 10.19 15.40 -8.43
C ILE A 158 10.69 16.59 -9.22
N LYS A 159 12.01 16.66 -9.43
CA LYS A 159 12.67 17.84 -10.01
C LYS A 159 12.32 19.11 -9.19
N ASN A 160 11.47 19.97 -9.72
CA ASN A 160 11.02 21.20 -9.05
C ASN A 160 9.49 21.31 -8.95
N VAL A 161 8.79 20.18 -9.09
CA VAL A 161 7.32 20.10 -8.97
C VAL A 161 6.99 19.31 -7.70
N GLU A 162 6.13 19.89 -6.86
CA GLU A 162 5.61 19.24 -5.66
C GLU A 162 4.22 18.68 -5.95
N TYR A 163 4.03 17.42 -5.56
CA TYR A 163 2.80 16.68 -5.70
C TYR A 163 2.26 16.36 -4.30
N PRO A 164 1.04 16.78 -3.95
CA PRO A 164 0.43 16.44 -2.66
C PRO A 164 0.10 14.95 -2.60
N CYS A 165 0.11 14.39 -1.40
CA CYS A 165 -0.32 13.01 -1.19
C CYS A 165 -1.73 12.93 -0.62
N LEU A 166 -2.53 12.01 -1.15
CA LEU A 166 -3.68 11.45 -0.46
C LEU A 166 -3.19 10.40 0.55
N PHE A 167 -3.76 10.36 1.74
CA PHE A 167 -3.46 9.29 2.70
C PHE A 167 -4.53 8.20 2.67
N LEU A 168 -4.11 6.95 2.88
CA LEU A 168 -4.96 5.78 3.07
C LEU A 168 -4.40 4.93 4.21
N VAL A 169 -5.25 4.42 5.07
CA VAL A 169 -4.82 3.63 6.23
C VAL A 169 -5.20 2.17 6.02
N GLU A 170 -4.26 1.25 6.27
CA GLU A 170 -4.55 -0.18 6.25
C GLU A 170 -5.58 -0.53 7.35
N SER A 171 -6.62 -1.27 6.98
CA SER A 171 -7.57 -1.84 7.95
C SER A 171 -6.87 -2.85 8.87
N THR A 172 -7.44 -3.11 10.05
CA THR A 172 -6.84 -4.01 11.04
C THR A 172 -6.62 -5.44 10.51
N ASP A 173 -7.47 -5.90 9.60
CA ASP A 173 -7.35 -7.20 8.96
C ASP A 173 -6.49 -7.17 7.68
N GLY A 174 -5.97 -6.00 7.31
CA GLY A 174 -5.13 -5.79 6.13
C GLY A 174 -5.85 -5.97 4.79
N THR A 175 -7.19 -6.07 4.78
CA THR A 175 -7.94 -6.34 3.55
C THR A 175 -8.39 -5.10 2.81
N ASN A 176 -8.31 -3.92 3.44
CA ASN A 176 -8.79 -2.65 2.90
C ASN A 176 -7.85 -1.48 3.19
N LEU A 177 -8.05 -0.40 2.44
CA LEU A 177 -7.40 0.90 2.51
C LEU A 177 -8.46 1.98 2.72
N GLU A 178 -8.50 2.52 3.94
CA GLU A 178 -9.55 3.39 4.43
C GLU A 178 -9.15 4.87 4.31
N LYS A 179 -10.09 5.70 3.83
CA LYS A 179 -9.97 7.16 3.86
C LYS A 179 -10.43 7.68 5.21
N TYR A 180 -9.81 8.76 5.68
CA TYR A 180 -10.20 9.46 6.92
C TYR A 180 -10.16 8.60 8.19
N ALA A 181 -9.42 7.48 8.16
CA ALA A 181 -9.28 6.64 9.34
C ALA A 181 -8.58 7.40 10.47
N LEU A 182 -9.05 7.13 11.68
CA LEU A 182 -8.47 7.68 12.90
C LEU A 182 -7.32 6.80 13.38
N ILE A 183 -6.33 7.44 14.00
CA ILE A 183 -5.31 6.76 14.79
C ILE A 183 -5.56 7.08 16.27
N ASN A 184 -5.79 6.05 17.08
CA ASN A 184 -6.03 6.20 18.51
C ASN A 184 -4.73 6.47 19.28
N PRO A 185 -4.81 6.99 20.52
CA PRO A 185 -3.65 7.09 21.41
C PRO A 185 -2.94 5.74 21.55
N LEU A 186 -1.61 5.74 21.43
CA LEU A 186 -0.76 4.55 21.57
C LEU A 186 -1.11 3.43 20.58
N GLU A 187 -1.70 3.77 19.44
CA GLU A 187 -1.96 2.84 18.34
C GLU A 187 -0.89 2.98 17.26
N THR A 188 -0.52 1.85 16.66
CA THR A 188 0.29 1.81 15.45
C THR A 188 -0.60 1.55 14.24
N LYS A 189 -0.45 2.35 13.18
CA LYS A 189 -1.08 2.13 11.87
C LYS A 189 -0.03 2.15 10.76
N ARG A 190 -0.30 1.41 9.69
CA ARG A 190 0.39 1.58 8.40
C ARG A 190 -0.43 2.53 7.54
N ILE A 191 0.23 3.57 7.05
CA ILE A 191 -0.39 4.66 6.30
C ILE A 191 0.34 4.78 4.96
N HIS A 192 -0.42 4.66 3.88
CA HIS A 192 -0.01 4.90 2.51
C HIS A 192 -0.21 6.37 2.17
N TYR A 193 0.81 7.02 1.63
CA TYR A 193 0.75 8.38 1.10
C TYR A 193 0.93 8.32 -0.41
N LEU A 194 -0.18 8.46 -1.13
CA LEU A 194 -0.28 8.29 -2.57
C LEU A 194 -0.20 9.63 -3.28
N SER A 195 0.73 9.78 -4.22
CA SER A 195 0.74 10.92 -5.13
C SER A 195 0.69 10.47 -6.57
N GLN A 196 -0.27 11.04 -7.32
CA GLN A 196 -0.38 10.79 -8.76
C GLN A 196 0.63 11.68 -9.49
N VAL A 197 1.53 11.04 -10.24
CA VAL A 197 2.60 11.71 -10.98
C VAL A 197 2.62 11.24 -12.43
N PRO A 198 3.04 12.09 -13.39
CA PRO A 198 3.24 11.66 -14.76
C PRO A 198 4.30 10.56 -14.83
N THR A 199 4.00 9.47 -15.55
CA THR A 199 4.92 8.33 -15.71
C THR A 199 6.26 8.78 -16.28
N ALA A 200 6.26 9.75 -17.20
CA ALA A 200 7.47 10.32 -17.79
C ALA A 200 8.41 10.97 -16.75
N ASP A 201 7.86 11.53 -15.68
CA ASP A 201 8.62 12.15 -14.60
C ASP A 201 9.16 11.15 -13.58
N ALA A 202 8.59 9.95 -13.49
CA ALA A 202 8.96 8.90 -12.54
C ALA A 202 9.90 7.83 -13.12
N THR A 203 10.66 8.15 -14.17
CA THR A 203 11.50 7.17 -14.89
C THR A 203 12.92 7.06 -14.37
N THR A 204 13.59 8.17 -14.06
CA THR A 204 15.01 8.20 -13.66
C THR A 204 15.31 9.41 -12.80
N GLY A 205 16.38 9.32 -12.00
CA GLY A 205 16.85 10.42 -11.14
C GLY A 205 16.39 10.27 -9.70
N GLU A 206 16.07 11.39 -9.05
CA GLU A 206 15.71 11.43 -7.64
C GLU A 206 14.33 12.06 -7.43
N PHE A 207 13.68 11.63 -6.37
CA PHE A 207 12.53 12.30 -5.79
C PHE A 207 12.77 12.54 -4.29
N GLU A 208 12.14 13.56 -3.75
CA GLU A 208 12.21 13.93 -2.35
C GLU A 208 10.85 13.70 -1.70
N ILE A 209 10.84 12.99 -0.57
CA ILE A 209 9.66 12.83 0.27
C ILE A 209 9.75 13.90 1.35
N ILE A 210 8.71 14.73 1.47
CA ILE A 210 8.64 15.83 2.43
C ILE A 210 7.46 15.56 3.37
N LEU A 211 7.73 15.47 4.67
CA LEU A 211 6.76 15.28 5.74
C LEU A 211 6.65 16.58 6.53
N THR A 212 5.45 17.13 6.67
CA THR A 212 5.17 18.25 7.56
C THR A 212 4.44 17.72 8.79
N ILE A 213 5.10 17.79 9.94
CA ILE A 213 4.58 17.29 11.23
C ILE A 213 4.65 18.43 12.24
N ASN A 214 3.49 18.83 12.77
CA ASN A 214 3.38 19.96 13.71
C ASN A 214 4.09 21.24 13.23
N GLY A 215 3.91 21.58 11.95
CA GLY A 215 4.50 22.77 11.31
C GLY A 215 5.98 22.68 11.00
N LYS A 216 6.63 21.53 11.23
CA LYS A 216 8.04 21.29 10.92
C LYS A 216 8.19 20.32 9.77
N ASP A 217 9.07 20.66 8.83
CA ASP A 217 9.34 19.84 7.66
C ASP A 217 10.53 18.89 7.90
N PHE A 218 10.33 17.65 7.49
CA PHE A 218 11.35 16.62 7.42
C PHE A 218 11.42 16.08 6.00
N SER A 219 12.60 15.82 5.45
CA SER A 219 12.71 15.26 4.11
C SER A 219 13.82 14.23 3.96
N ASN A 220 13.70 13.42 2.91
CA ASN A 220 14.79 12.57 2.44
C ASN A 220 14.63 12.30 0.94
N LYS A 221 15.75 12.01 0.27
CA LYS A 221 15.80 11.78 -1.17
C LYS A 221 15.98 10.31 -1.47
N PHE A 222 15.32 9.88 -2.54
CA PHE A 222 15.29 8.50 -2.99
C PHE A 222 15.49 8.44 -4.50
N SER A 223 16.05 7.33 -4.98
CA SER A 223 16.25 7.11 -6.41
C SER A 223 14.96 6.60 -7.06
N LEU A 224 14.53 7.24 -8.15
CA LEU A 224 13.44 6.75 -9.00
C LEU A 224 13.78 5.42 -9.68
N ASP A 225 15.07 5.10 -9.83
CA ASP A 225 15.51 3.84 -10.43
C ASP A 225 15.09 2.64 -9.56
N SER A 226 15.00 2.84 -8.23
CA SER A 226 14.51 1.82 -7.29
C SER A 226 13.04 1.46 -7.49
N LEU A 227 12.25 2.35 -8.11
CA LEU A 227 10.83 2.16 -8.38
C LEU A 227 10.56 1.45 -9.72
N GLN A 228 11.59 1.24 -10.55
CA GLN A 228 11.39 0.62 -11.87
C GLN A 228 10.88 -0.82 -11.80
N TYR A 229 11.20 -1.54 -10.72
CA TYR A 229 10.68 -2.89 -10.51
C TYR A 229 9.17 -2.87 -10.23
N SER A 230 8.72 -2.04 -9.28
CA SER A 230 7.32 -1.93 -8.91
C SER A 230 6.45 -1.39 -10.05
N ILE A 231 6.98 -0.45 -10.84
CA ILE A 231 6.31 0.05 -12.06
C ILE A 231 6.12 -1.10 -13.06
N LYS A 232 7.15 -1.91 -13.32
CA LYS A 232 7.04 -3.05 -14.26
C LYS A 232 6.07 -4.11 -13.79
N GLU A 233 6.10 -4.46 -12.51
CA GLU A 233 5.18 -5.43 -11.90
C GLU A 233 3.72 -4.95 -12.01
N ASN A 234 3.46 -3.68 -11.71
CA ASN A 234 2.13 -3.07 -11.82
C ASN A 234 1.66 -2.89 -13.27
N MET A 235 2.55 -2.53 -14.20
CA MET A 235 2.20 -2.42 -15.62
C MET A 235 2.01 -3.78 -16.29
N GLN A 236 2.61 -4.85 -15.75
CA GLN A 236 2.35 -6.21 -16.20
C GLN A 236 1.03 -6.77 -15.66
N GLU A 237 0.51 -6.28 -14.54
CA GLU A 237 -0.85 -6.62 -14.08
C GLU A 237 -1.98 -6.06 -14.97
N ASP A 238 -1.72 -5.00 -15.73
CA ASP A 238 -2.68 -4.48 -16.73
C ASP A 238 -2.73 -5.32 -18.02
N VAL A 239 -1.76 -6.23 -18.21
CA VAL A 239 -1.95 -7.37 -19.11
C VAL A 239 -2.48 -8.51 -18.25
N LYS A 240 -3.80 -8.62 -18.19
CA LYS A 240 -4.50 -9.83 -17.73
C LYS A 240 -4.05 -10.99 -18.61
N GLN A 241 -2.91 -11.60 -18.33
CA GLN A 241 -2.52 -12.84 -18.95
C GLN A 241 -3.13 -13.96 -18.13
N SER A 242 -4.47 -14.04 -18.23
CA SER A 242 -5.19 -15.30 -18.07
C SER A 242 -4.41 -16.31 -18.89
N LEU A 243 -3.91 -17.35 -18.22
CA LEU A 243 -3.24 -18.41 -18.94
C LEU A 243 -4.32 -19.26 -19.61
N THR A 244 -3.99 -19.81 -20.77
CA THR A 244 -4.85 -20.79 -21.41
C THR A 244 -4.94 -22.04 -20.54
N GLU A 245 -6.01 -22.83 -20.71
CA GLU A 245 -6.15 -24.13 -20.04
C GLU A 245 -4.92 -25.03 -20.27
N GLU A 246 -4.32 -24.95 -21.47
CA GLU A 246 -3.14 -25.73 -21.82
C GLU A 246 -1.88 -25.30 -21.04
N GLU A 247 -1.73 -24.02 -20.74
CA GLU A 247 -0.63 -23.50 -19.93
C GLU A 247 -0.79 -23.90 -18.46
N TYR A 248 -2.00 -23.77 -17.91
CA TYR A 248 -2.29 -24.27 -16.55
C TYR A 248 -2.07 -25.78 -16.46
N TYR A 249 -2.52 -26.52 -17.46
CA TYR A 249 -2.34 -27.97 -17.54
C TYR A 249 -0.86 -28.35 -17.50
N LYS A 250 0.00 -27.67 -18.27
CA LYS A 250 1.45 -27.90 -18.25
C LYS A 250 2.06 -27.63 -16.87
N ILE A 251 1.73 -26.51 -16.24
CA ILE A 251 2.24 -26.16 -14.90
C ILE A 251 1.87 -27.23 -13.87
N ILE A 252 0.60 -27.64 -13.83
CA ILE A 252 0.08 -28.63 -12.88
C ILE A 252 0.69 -30.02 -13.18
N LYS A 253 0.82 -30.39 -14.46
CA LYS A 253 1.44 -31.65 -14.90
C LYS A 253 2.92 -31.72 -14.53
N GLU A 254 3.65 -30.62 -14.70
CA GLU A 254 5.05 -30.54 -14.29
C GLU A 254 5.22 -30.66 -12.77
N ALA A 255 4.33 -30.04 -11.97
CA ALA A 255 4.37 -30.19 -10.52
C ALA A 255 4.15 -31.66 -10.09
N LYS A 256 3.18 -32.34 -10.71
CA LYS A 256 2.96 -33.79 -10.53
C LYS A 256 4.21 -34.60 -10.89
N GLN A 257 4.82 -34.31 -12.04
CA GLN A 257 5.98 -35.05 -12.54
C GLN A 257 7.20 -34.83 -11.66
N ARG A 258 7.51 -33.59 -11.28
CA ARG A 258 8.63 -33.29 -10.37
C ARG A 258 8.51 -34.04 -9.05
N GLN A 259 7.30 -34.11 -8.49
CA GLN A 259 7.08 -34.87 -7.26
C GLN A 259 7.21 -36.37 -7.49
N GLN A 260 6.76 -36.88 -8.63
CA GLN A 260 6.92 -38.28 -9.00
C GLN A 260 8.41 -38.64 -9.14
N ASP A 261 9.18 -37.83 -9.87
CA ASP A 261 10.62 -38.03 -10.06
C ASP A 261 11.37 -38.02 -8.71
N TYR A 262 10.96 -37.13 -7.79
CA TYR A 262 11.50 -37.09 -6.43
C TYR A 262 11.18 -38.37 -5.65
N ILE A 263 9.91 -38.83 -5.64
CA ILE A 263 9.49 -40.10 -5.03
C ILE A 263 10.29 -41.28 -5.60
N ASP A 264 10.50 -41.30 -6.91
CA ASP A 264 11.21 -42.38 -7.60
C ASP A 264 12.71 -42.37 -7.28
N SER A 265 13.29 -41.21 -7.00
CA SER A 265 14.68 -41.07 -6.55
C SER A 265 14.96 -41.56 -5.12
N ILE A 266 13.91 -41.84 -4.32
CA ILE A 266 14.06 -42.31 -2.94
C ILE A 266 14.14 -43.84 -2.94
N ASP A 267 15.27 -44.39 -2.48
CA ASP A 267 15.46 -45.85 -2.34
C ASP A 267 14.75 -46.41 -1.09
N ASP A 268 14.76 -45.67 0.01
CA ASP A 268 14.18 -46.11 1.29
C ASP A 268 12.64 -46.04 1.26
N SER A 269 12.00 -47.21 1.35
CA SER A 269 10.55 -47.34 1.32
C SER A 269 9.82 -46.62 2.48
N HIS A 270 10.42 -46.51 3.66
CA HIS A 270 9.82 -45.80 4.79
C HIS A 270 9.86 -44.29 4.57
N ILE A 271 10.95 -43.78 3.99
CA ILE A 271 11.05 -42.36 3.60
C ILE A 271 10.06 -42.06 2.47
N LYS A 272 9.95 -42.95 1.48
CA LYS A 272 9.02 -42.81 0.34
C LYS A 272 7.56 -42.68 0.77
N GLN A 273 7.15 -43.38 1.84
CA GLN A 273 5.79 -43.28 2.38
C GLN A 273 5.53 -41.99 3.18
N SER A 274 6.58 -41.29 3.61
CA SER A 274 6.47 -40.06 4.42
C SER A 274 6.33 -38.78 3.59
N VAL A 275 6.56 -38.83 2.29
CA VAL A 275 6.55 -37.66 1.41
C VAL A 275 5.19 -37.44 0.74
N GLN A 276 4.92 -36.21 0.29
CA GLN A 276 3.72 -35.85 -0.44
C GLN A 276 3.56 -36.71 -1.71
N THR A 277 2.34 -37.17 -2.01
CA THR A 277 2.07 -37.91 -3.26
C THR A 277 2.13 -36.98 -4.48
N SER A 278 2.45 -37.52 -5.66
CA SER A 278 2.45 -36.74 -6.91
C SER A 278 1.09 -36.11 -7.23
N TYR A 279 -0.01 -36.78 -6.91
CA TYR A 279 -1.37 -36.22 -7.02
C TYR A 279 -1.60 -35.06 -6.05
N SER A 280 -1.15 -35.20 -4.79
CA SER A 280 -1.25 -34.13 -3.81
C SER A 280 -0.43 -32.90 -4.23
N ALA A 281 0.69 -33.07 -4.92
CA ALA A 281 1.48 -31.95 -5.46
C ALA A 281 0.74 -31.21 -6.58
N ALA A 282 0.07 -31.94 -7.49
CA ALA A 282 -0.77 -31.34 -8.52
C ALA A 282 -1.91 -30.48 -7.93
N ILE A 283 -2.58 -30.99 -6.89
CA ILE A 283 -3.67 -30.27 -6.19
C ILE A 283 -3.12 -29.03 -5.46
N ALA A 284 -1.96 -29.14 -4.82
CA ALA A 284 -1.31 -28.03 -4.15
C ALA A 284 -0.92 -26.92 -5.14
N GLU A 285 -0.39 -27.28 -6.31
CA GLU A 285 -0.06 -26.33 -7.37
C GLU A 285 -1.33 -25.63 -7.91
N SER A 286 -2.40 -26.39 -8.17
CA SER A 286 -3.70 -25.82 -8.57
C SER A 286 -4.24 -24.85 -7.51
N THR A 287 -4.10 -25.17 -6.22
CA THR A 287 -4.49 -24.27 -5.14
C THR A 287 -3.68 -22.97 -5.14
N ALA A 288 -2.37 -23.05 -5.38
CA ALA A 288 -1.52 -21.87 -5.52
C ALA A 288 -1.93 -21.02 -6.74
N LEU A 289 -2.31 -21.67 -7.85
CA LEU A 289 -2.82 -20.98 -9.04
C LEU A 289 -4.17 -20.30 -8.77
N HIS A 290 -5.07 -20.87 -7.97
CA HIS A 290 -6.32 -20.19 -7.58
C HIS A 290 -6.09 -18.91 -6.77
N ILE A 291 -5.07 -18.90 -5.91
CA ILE A 291 -4.69 -17.70 -5.16
C ILE A 291 -4.12 -16.64 -6.11
N LYS A 292 -3.30 -17.08 -7.07
CA LYS A 292 -2.61 -16.19 -8.02
C LYS A 292 -3.52 -15.66 -9.14
N TYR A 293 -4.47 -16.46 -9.60
CA TYR A 293 -5.37 -16.19 -10.73
C TYR A 293 -6.84 -16.47 -10.33
N PRO A 294 -7.44 -15.68 -9.44
CA PRO A 294 -8.77 -15.95 -8.87
C PRO A 294 -9.94 -15.78 -9.86
N ASP A 295 -9.68 -15.28 -11.07
CA ASP A 295 -10.66 -15.16 -12.16
C ASP A 295 -10.66 -16.39 -13.09
N ASP A 296 -9.61 -17.21 -13.07
CA ASP A 296 -9.42 -18.33 -13.99
C ASP A 296 -9.82 -19.69 -13.34
N THR A 297 -10.64 -19.67 -12.29
CA THR A 297 -11.00 -20.86 -11.49
C THR A 297 -11.50 -22.01 -12.35
N ASP A 298 -12.46 -21.77 -13.25
CA ASP A 298 -13.02 -22.81 -14.11
C ASP A 298 -11.97 -23.41 -15.07
N THR A 299 -11.05 -22.58 -15.55
CA THR A 299 -9.94 -22.96 -16.45
C THR A 299 -8.90 -23.79 -15.69
N ILE A 300 -8.54 -23.38 -14.47
CA ILE A 300 -7.60 -24.09 -13.60
C ILE A 300 -8.19 -25.44 -13.17
N ASP A 301 -9.48 -25.49 -12.82
CA ASP A 301 -10.18 -26.73 -12.46
C ASP A 301 -10.23 -27.71 -13.64
N SER A 302 -10.48 -27.20 -14.85
CA SER A 302 -10.46 -28.00 -16.08
C SER A 302 -9.07 -28.57 -16.36
N ALA A 303 -8.02 -27.75 -16.22
CA ALA A 303 -6.63 -28.18 -16.35
C ALA A 303 -6.23 -29.22 -15.30
N LEU A 304 -6.59 -29.02 -14.03
CA LEU A 304 -6.35 -29.97 -12.95
C LEU A 304 -7.04 -31.31 -13.26
N LYS A 305 -8.30 -31.28 -13.69
CA LYS A 305 -9.06 -32.49 -14.04
C LYS A 305 -8.36 -33.31 -15.11
N ARG A 306 -7.81 -32.67 -16.16
CA ARG A 306 -7.02 -33.34 -17.20
C ARG A 306 -5.78 -34.04 -16.61
N VAL A 307 -5.04 -33.37 -15.73
CA VAL A 307 -3.86 -33.96 -15.06
C VAL A 307 -4.22 -35.14 -14.15
N LEU A 308 -5.36 -35.06 -13.45
CA LEU A 308 -5.85 -36.14 -12.59
C LEU A 308 -6.34 -37.35 -13.40
N ASN A 309 -6.91 -37.11 -14.59
CA ASN A 309 -7.32 -38.16 -15.53
C ASN A 309 -6.15 -38.82 -16.27
N GLY A 310 -4.93 -38.26 -16.17
CA GLY A 310 -3.73 -38.81 -16.80
C GLY A 310 -3.58 -38.46 -18.28
N GLU A 311 -4.25 -37.40 -18.74
CA GLU A 311 -4.04 -36.84 -20.07
C GLU A 311 -2.64 -36.25 -20.22
#